data_AF-A0A2I0IEM5-F1
#
_entry.id   AF-A0A2I0IEM5-F1
#
_cell.length_a   1.000
_cell.length_b   1.000
_cell.length_c   1.000
_cell.angle_alpha   90.00
_cell.angle_beta   90.00
_cell.angle_gamma   90.00
#
_symmetry.space_group_name_H-M   'P 1'
#
loop_
_entity.id
_entity.type
_entity.pdbx_description
1 polymer ?
#
loop_
_entity_poly.entity_id
_entity_poly.type
_entity_poly.pdbx_seq_one_letter_code
_entity_poly.pdbx_strand_id
1 'polypeptide(L)'
;MTRMIAITPSLIVSIIGGSSGAGRLIIIASIIVFSWILGLAIIGINIYYLSTGFVDWLIHNSLPKVANIFVGIIVFPIMAIYILSVIYLTFRRDKVVTFIEPHFTS
;
A
#
# COMPACT_ATOMS: atom_id res chain seq x y z
N MET A 1 9.56 2.75 -9.76
CA MET A 1 8.91 3.99 -9.30
C MET A 1 8.84 4.11 -7.79
N THR A 2 8.64 3.08 -6.96
CA THR A 2 8.65 3.19 -5.49
C THR A 2 9.96 3.73 -4.94
N ARG A 3 11.11 3.34 -5.50
CA ARG A 3 12.42 3.94 -5.16
C ARG A 3 12.50 5.42 -5.56
N MET A 4 11.88 5.87 -6.67
CA MET A 4 11.83 7.28 -7.02
C MET A 4 10.79 8.02 -6.16
N ILE A 5 9.61 7.47 -5.90
CA ILE A 5 8.62 8.11 -5.01
C ILE A 5 9.13 8.19 -3.56
N ALA A 6 10.01 7.28 -3.13
CA ALA A 6 10.68 7.33 -1.83
C ALA A 6 11.94 8.23 -1.82
N ILE A 7 12.67 8.33 -2.93
CA ILE A 7 13.89 9.14 -3.06
C ILE A 7 13.58 10.59 -3.47
N THR A 8 12.54 10.83 -4.28
CA THR A 8 12.14 12.15 -4.78
C THR A 8 11.86 13.14 -3.64
N PRO A 9 11.17 12.78 -2.55
CA PRO A 9 11.04 13.68 -1.40
C PRO A 9 12.39 13.98 -0.73
N SER A 10 13.28 12.99 -0.64
CA SER A 10 14.62 13.17 -0.06
C SER A 10 15.57 13.93 -0.99
N LEU A 11 15.41 13.82 -2.30
CA LEU A 11 16.20 14.52 -3.31
C LEU A 11 15.77 15.98 -3.44
N ILE A 12 14.45 16.26 -3.45
CA ILE A 12 13.89 17.61 -3.48
C ILE A 12 14.37 18.41 -2.27
N VAL A 13 14.35 17.82 -1.08
CA VAL A 13 14.78 18.54 0.13
C VAL A 13 16.32 18.64 0.20
N SER A 14 17.08 17.69 -0.35
CA SER A 14 18.54 17.76 -0.48
C SER A 14 18.98 18.93 -1.36
N ILE A 15 18.24 19.19 -2.44
CA ILE A 15 18.51 20.29 -3.38
C ILE A 15 18.14 21.66 -2.79
N ILE A 16 17.09 21.75 -1.96
CA ILE A 16 16.61 23.03 -1.39
C ILE A 16 17.38 23.41 -0.09
N GLY A 17 17.96 22.44 0.63
CA GLY A 17 18.39 22.63 2.02
C GLY A 17 19.87 22.95 2.28
N GLY A 18 20.81 22.63 1.38
CA GLY A 18 22.24 22.74 1.67
C GLY A 18 22.68 21.97 2.95
N SER A 19 23.84 22.31 3.53
CA SER A 19 24.41 21.61 4.72
C SER A 19 23.58 21.77 6.01
N SER A 20 22.82 22.85 6.17
CA SER A 20 21.86 23.03 7.28
C SER A 20 20.53 22.28 7.07
N GLY A 21 20.25 21.81 5.85
CA GLY A 21 19.04 21.07 5.50
C GLY A 21 19.06 19.58 5.87
N ALA A 22 20.24 19.01 6.13
CA ALA A 22 20.41 17.58 6.42
C ALA A 22 19.61 17.10 7.65
N GLY A 23 19.53 17.91 8.71
CA GLY A 23 18.70 17.57 9.89
C GLY A 23 17.20 17.58 9.58
N ARG A 24 16.75 18.54 8.75
CA ARG A 24 15.34 18.66 8.33
C ARG A 24 14.94 17.54 7.37
N LEU A 25 15.88 17.05 6.56
CA LEU A 25 15.75 15.87 5.69
C LEU A 25 15.52 14.58 6.47
N ILE A 26 16.27 14.35 7.54
CA ILE A 26 16.12 13.15 8.37
C ILE A 26 14.72 13.11 9.01
N ILE A 27 14.22 14.26 9.46
CA ILE A 27 12.86 14.39 10.02
C ILE A 27 11.82 14.08 8.95
N ILE A 28 11.92 14.66 7.76
CA ILE A 28 10.96 14.43 6.66
C ILE A 28 11.00 12.97 6.18
N ALA A 29 12.19 12.39 6.03
CA ALA A 29 12.35 10.97 5.67
C ALA A 29 11.71 10.05 6.71
N SER A 30 11.87 10.35 8.00
CA SER A 30 11.24 9.61 9.09
C SER A 30 9.72 9.71 9.05
N ILE A 31 9.17 10.90 8.79
CA ILE A 31 7.71 11.12 8.66
C ILE A 31 7.14 10.33 7.48
N ILE A 32 7.85 10.25 6.36
CA ILE A 32 7.39 9.50 5.17
C ILE A 32 7.36 7.99 5.45
N VAL A 33 8.43 7.46 6.05
CA VAL A 33 8.50 6.04 6.43
C VAL A 33 7.40 5.71 7.42
N PHE A 34 7.21 6.56 8.43
CA PHE A 34 6.16 6.39 9.43
C PHE A 34 4.75 6.48 8.83
N SER A 35 4.51 7.42 7.91
CA SER A 35 3.25 7.57 7.20
C SER A 35 2.92 6.35 6.33
N TRP A 36 3.92 5.75 5.68
CA TRP A 36 3.76 4.51 4.92
C TRP A 36 3.37 3.33 5.81
N ILE A 37 4.08 3.14 6.92
CA ILE A 37 3.80 2.08 7.88
C ILE A 37 2.41 2.28 8.49
N LEU A 38 2.05 3.51 8.86
CA LEU A 38 0.71 3.84 9.35
C LEU A 38 -0.36 3.57 8.31
N GLY A 39 -0.17 3.95 7.04
CA GLY A 39 -1.12 3.68 5.97
C GLY A 39 -1.36 2.19 5.77
N LEU A 40 -0.30 1.38 5.76
CA LEU A 40 -0.40 -0.08 5.68
C LEU A 40 -1.05 -0.69 6.92
N ALA A 41 -0.70 -0.20 8.11
CA ALA A 41 -1.29 -0.65 9.37
C ALA A 41 -2.79 -0.34 9.43
N ILE A 42 -3.22 0.83 8.96
CA ILE A 42 -4.63 1.22 8.90
C ILE A 42 -5.41 0.33 7.91
N ILE A 43 -4.85 0.04 6.74
CA ILE A 43 -5.49 -0.87 5.78
C ILE A 43 -5.61 -2.29 6.38
N GLY A 44 -4.54 -2.77 7.02
CA GLY A 44 -4.50 -4.09 7.65
C GLY A 44 -5.50 -4.23 8.80
N ILE A 45 -5.62 -3.22 9.67
CA ILE A 45 -6.58 -3.24 10.76
C ILE A 45 -8.02 -3.17 10.24
N ASN A 46 -8.27 -2.42 9.16
CA ASN A 46 -9.59 -2.36 8.54
C ASN A 46 -10.03 -3.73 8.00
N ILE A 47 -9.11 -4.43 7.31
CA ILE A 47 -9.33 -5.82 6.84
C ILE A 47 -9.59 -6.75 8.01
N TYR A 48 -8.81 -6.64 9.08
CA TYR A 48 -8.98 -7.47 10.27
C TYR A 48 -10.36 -7.30 10.91
N TYR A 49 -10.79 -6.05 11.14
CA TYR A 49 -12.12 -5.76 11.69
C TYR A 49 -13.24 -6.23 10.76
N LEU A 50 -13.11 -5.98 9.45
CA LEU A 50 -14.12 -6.39 8.48
C LEU A 50 -14.23 -7.92 8.41
N SER A 51 -13.11 -8.63 8.36
CA SER A 51 -13.08 -10.09 8.28
C SER A 51 -13.56 -10.75 9.58
N THR A 52 -13.13 -10.25 10.75
CA THR A 52 -13.54 -10.82 12.04
C THR A 52 -15.01 -10.58 12.30
N GLY A 53 -15.52 -9.36 12.08
CA GLY A 53 -16.95 -9.06 12.21
C GLY A 53 -17.81 -9.83 11.20
N PHE A 54 -17.31 -10.04 9.98
CA PHE A 54 -17.99 -10.87 8.99
C PHE A 54 -18.05 -12.34 9.37
N VAL A 55 -16.94 -12.93 9.85
CA VAL A 55 -16.89 -14.33 10.30
C VAL A 55 -17.77 -14.52 11.54
N ASP A 56 -17.72 -13.59 12.49
CA ASP A 56 -18.56 -13.61 13.69
C ASP A 56 -20.05 -13.56 13.32
N TRP A 57 -20.41 -12.66 12.40
CA TRP A 57 -21.76 -12.61 11.84
C TRP A 57 -22.14 -13.92 11.13
N LEU A 58 -21.24 -14.50 10.34
CA LEU A 58 -21.51 -15.72 9.56
C LEU A 58 -21.82 -16.93 10.45
N ILE A 59 -21.22 -17.00 11.66
CA ILE A 59 -21.37 -18.12 12.59
C ILE A 59 -22.62 -17.95 13.48
N HIS A 60 -23.01 -16.71 13.81
CA HIS A 60 -24.13 -16.44 14.72
C HIS A 60 -25.47 -16.14 14.03
N ASN A 61 -25.51 -16.02 12.71
CA ASN A 61 -26.74 -15.67 11.99
C ASN A 61 -27.72 -16.85 11.91
N SER A 62 -29.02 -16.56 12.05
CA SER A 62 -30.14 -17.50 11.92
C SER A 62 -30.49 -17.87 10.47
N LEU A 63 -29.68 -17.45 9.49
CA LEU A 63 -29.82 -17.84 8.09
C LEU A 63 -29.71 -19.38 7.88
N PRO A 64 -30.39 -19.93 6.86
CA PRO A 64 -30.26 -21.34 6.54
C PRO A 64 -28.80 -21.69 6.22
N LYS A 65 -28.29 -22.81 6.78
CA LYS A 65 -26.89 -23.24 6.66
C LYS A 65 -26.33 -23.19 5.24
N VAL A 66 -27.17 -23.53 4.25
CA VAL A 66 -26.84 -23.49 2.83
C VAL A 66 -26.50 -22.07 2.37
N ALA A 67 -27.25 -21.06 2.82
CA ALA A 67 -26.98 -19.65 2.50
C ALA A 67 -25.65 -19.17 3.11
N ASN A 68 -25.34 -19.56 4.35
CA ASN A 68 -24.06 -19.20 4.97
C ASN A 68 -22.87 -19.79 4.20
N ILE A 69 -23.00 -21.02 3.71
CA ILE A 69 -21.97 -21.67 2.88
C ILE A 69 -21.78 -20.91 1.55
N PHE A 70 -22.87 -20.52 0.87
CA PHE A 70 -22.79 -19.73 -0.36
C PHE A 70 -22.13 -18.37 -0.13
N VAL A 71 -22.53 -17.66 0.94
CA VAL A 71 -21.95 -16.36 1.31
C VAL A 71 -20.46 -16.49 1.64
N GLY A 72 -20.06 -17.54 2.36
CA GLY A 72 -18.65 -17.84 2.61
C GLY A 72 -17.86 -18.11 1.33
N ILE A 73 -18.38 -18.95 0.43
CA ILE A 73 -17.72 -19.28 -0.85
C ILE A 73 -17.52 -18.06 -1.74
N ILE A 74 -18.41 -17.06 -1.68
CA ILE A 74 -18.31 -15.84 -2.49
C ILE A 74 -17.42 -14.80 -1.82
N VAL A 75 -17.64 -14.52 -0.54
CA VAL A 75 -16.96 -13.41 0.16
C VAL A 75 -15.50 -13.75 0.47
N PHE A 76 -15.19 -15.02 0.75
CA PHE A 76 -13.83 -15.46 1.06
C PHE A 76 -12.82 -15.25 -0.09
N PRO A 77 -13.08 -15.66 -1.35
CA PRO A 77 -12.18 -15.37 -2.46
C PRO A 77 -12.11 -13.89 -2.80
N ILE A 78 -13.19 -13.11 -2.62
CA ILE A 78 -13.16 -11.65 -2.79
C ILE A 78 -12.22 -11.02 -1.77
N MET A 79 -12.29 -11.44 -0.51
CA MET A 79 -11.39 -10.98 0.55
C MET A 79 -9.94 -11.37 0.26
N ALA A 80 -9.70 -12.58 -0.24
CA ALA A 80 -8.36 -13.05 -0.64
C ALA A 80 -7.81 -12.22 -1.80
N ILE A 81 -8.62 -11.91 -2.83
CA ILE A 81 -8.23 -11.06 -3.95
C ILE A 81 -7.93 -9.64 -3.48
N TYR A 82 -8.72 -9.09 -2.55
CA TYR A 82 -8.48 -7.77 -1.98
C TYR A 82 -7.13 -7.69 -1.26
N ILE A 83 -6.85 -8.66 -0.37
CA ILE A 83 -5.57 -8.77 0.34
C ILE A 83 -4.41 -8.96 -0.65
N LEU A 84 -4.55 -9.88 -1.62
CA LEU A 84 -3.57 -10.10 -2.68
C LEU A 84 -3.33 -8.85 -3.51
N SER A 85 -4.37 -8.06 -3.79
CA SER A 85 -4.25 -6.80 -4.54
C SER A 85 -3.49 -5.74 -3.75
N VAL A 86 -3.75 -5.60 -2.44
CA VAL A 86 -3.01 -4.69 -1.56
C VAL A 86 -1.54 -5.10 -1.44
N ILE A 87 -1.27 -6.39 -1.23
CA ILE A 87 0.09 -6.94 -1.20
C ILE A 87 0.76 -6.74 -2.56
N TYR A 88 0.07 -7.05 -3.65
CA TYR A 88 0.57 -6.89 -5.01
C TYR A 88 0.92 -5.43 -5.31
N LEU A 89 0.07 -4.46 -4.97
CA LEU A 89 0.36 -3.04 -5.12
C LEU A 89 1.56 -2.59 -4.27
N THR A 90 1.73 -3.19 -3.10
CA THR A 90 2.87 -2.91 -2.20
C THR A 90 4.19 -3.45 -2.76
N PHE A 91 4.17 -4.64 -3.37
CA PHE A 91 5.37 -5.30 -3.88
C PHE A 91 5.61 -5.10 -5.38
N ARG A 92 4.64 -4.59 -6.15
CA ARG A 92 4.80 -4.38 -7.60
C ARG A 92 5.89 -3.36 -7.84
N ARG A 93 7.06 -3.89 -8.21
CA ARG A 93 8.23 -3.18 -8.71
C ARG A 93 7.83 -2.48 -9.99
N ASP A 94 7.91 -1.16 -10.01
CA ASP A 94 7.57 -0.46 -11.22
C ASP A 94 8.64 -0.61 -12.28
N LYS A 95 8.19 -1.00 -13.46
CA LYS A 95 8.97 -0.98 -14.69
C LYS A 95 9.07 0.49 -15.13
N VAL A 96 10.27 1.05 -15.00
CA VAL A 96 10.62 2.36 -15.57
C VAL A 96 10.65 2.18 -17.08
N VAL A 97 9.75 2.86 -17.81
CA VAL A 97 9.90 3.02 -19.25
C VAL A 97 10.92 4.13 -19.43
N THR A 98 12.09 3.74 -19.93
CA THR A 98 13.21 4.58 -20.29
C THR A 98 12.76 5.69 -21.24
N PHE A 99 12.96 6.95 -20.85
CA PHE A 99 13.00 8.07 -21.80
C PHE A 99 14.13 7.76 -22.80
N ILE A 100 13.77 7.58 -24.06
CA ILE A 100 14.73 7.57 -25.16
C ILE A 100 14.90 9.04 -25.53
N GLU A 101 16.01 9.67 -25.12
CA GLU A 101 16.46 10.91 -25.77
C GLU A 101 16.97 10.55 -27.17
N PRO A 102 16.35 11.05 -28.25
CA PRO A 102 17.01 10.98 -29.54
C PRO A 102 18.15 12.00 -29.54
N HIS A 103 19.38 11.50 -29.46
CA HIS A 103 20.57 12.25 -29.88
C HIS A 103 20.42 12.60 -31.36
N PHE A 104 20.10 13.85 -31.68
CA PHE A 104 20.36 14.41 -33.00
C PHE A 104 21.52 15.40 -32.87
N THR A 105 22.73 14.88 -33.04
CA THR A 105 23.93 15.66 -33.33
C THR A 105 24.16 15.65 -34.84
N SER A 106 24.15 16.84 -35.45
CA SER A 106 25.14 17.40 -36.40
C SER A 106 24.46 18.42 -37.31
#